data_AF-A0A1V4JU14-F1
#
_entry.id   AF-A0A1V4JU14-F1
#
_cell.length_a   1.000
_cell.length_b   1.000
_cell.length_c   1.000
_cell.angle_alpha   90.00
_cell.angle_beta   90.00
_cell.angle_gamma   90.00
#
_symmetry.space_group_name_H-M   'P 1'
#
loop_
_entity.id
_entity.type
_entity.pdbx_description
1 polymer ?
#
loop_
_entity_poly.entity_id
_entity_poly.type
_entity_poly.pdbx_seq_one_letter_code
_entity_poly.pdbx_strand_id
1 'polypeptide(L)'
;MSKATLYRRQDKAREALCHKSKDFTWVIQVKTAESKITNLIYLKHTLELVEPLKAALRSCNTSLLKAYYHSLEDTRFGIILEKITAVINDDTRYTKGCLNMRTQKCYAVKPNINEFLDIARRTYTEIVDDIAGMITQLAEKYNLPMKTSFSSARGFFIQMTVDCSALPNGQLPSEFTKITKMKNTYSFTSADLIKMNERCQESLREIYHMTYL
;
A
#
# COMPACT_ATOMS: atom_id res chain seq x y z
N MET A 1 -40.49 26.15 -17.95
CA MET A 1 -39.21 25.44 -18.18
C MET A 1 -39.22 24.86 -19.60
N SER A 2 -38.25 25.18 -20.46
CA SER A 2 -38.24 24.72 -21.86
C SER A 2 -37.89 23.23 -21.97
N LYS A 3 -38.46 22.50 -22.94
CA LYS A 3 -38.13 21.10 -23.24
C LYS A 3 -36.62 20.89 -23.41
N ALA A 4 -35.91 21.85 -24.02
CA ALA A 4 -34.46 21.79 -24.23
C ALA A 4 -33.66 21.76 -22.90
N THR A 5 -34.17 22.44 -21.86
CA THR A 5 -33.55 22.45 -20.52
C THR A 5 -33.76 21.11 -19.80
N LEU A 6 -34.88 20.42 -20.07
CA LEU A 6 -35.16 19.10 -19.51
C LEU A 6 -34.26 18.02 -20.10
N TYR A 7 -34.08 18.03 -21.43
CA TYR A 7 -33.20 17.09 -22.15
C TYR A 7 -31.74 17.23 -21.71
N ARG A 8 -31.18 18.46 -21.65
CA ARG A 8 -29.82 18.68 -21.13
C ARG A 8 -29.62 18.18 -19.70
N ARG A 9 -30.66 18.27 -18.84
CA ARG A 9 -30.60 17.74 -17.47
C ARG A 9 -30.61 16.21 -17.45
N GLN A 10 -31.37 15.57 -18.33
CA GLN A 10 -31.40 14.12 -18.47
C GLN A 10 -30.07 13.56 -19.02
N ASP A 11 -29.46 14.21 -20.00
CA ASP A 11 -28.16 13.77 -20.56
C ASP A 11 -27.02 13.88 -19.53
N LYS A 12 -26.93 15.01 -18.81
CA LYS A 12 -25.97 15.16 -17.70
C LYS A 12 -26.17 14.12 -16.60
N ALA A 13 -27.42 13.76 -16.29
CA ALA A 13 -27.71 12.71 -15.31
C ALA A 13 -27.26 11.32 -15.81
N ARG A 14 -27.45 11.03 -17.10
CA ARG A 14 -26.99 9.77 -17.73
C ARG A 14 -25.48 9.67 -17.80
N GLU A 15 -24.78 10.75 -18.14
CA GLU A 15 -23.31 10.81 -18.11
C GLU A 15 -22.77 10.60 -16.68
N ALA A 16 -23.36 11.27 -15.69
CA ALA A 16 -22.97 11.11 -14.29
C ALA A 16 -23.22 9.68 -13.75
N LEU A 17 -24.31 9.03 -14.17
CA LEU A 17 -24.60 7.64 -13.83
C LEU A 17 -23.60 6.68 -14.50
N CYS A 18 -23.25 6.92 -15.76
CA CYS A 18 -22.23 6.15 -16.48
C CYS A 18 -20.86 6.28 -15.81
N HIS A 19 -20.46 7.49 -15.44
CA HIS A 19 -19.21 7.75 -14.71
C HIS A 19 -19.19 7.02 -13.36
N LYS A 20 -20.25 7.16 -12.54
CA LYS A 20 -20.36 6.45 -11.26
C LYS A 20 -20.30 4.92 -11.41
N SER A 21 -20.90 4.38 -12.48
CA SER A 21 -20.87 2.94 -12.76
C SER A 21 -19.46 2.46 -13.14
N LYS A 22 -18.73 3.24 -13.95
CA LYS A 22 -17.33 2.98 -14.29
C LYS A 22 -16.43 3.06 -13.06
N ASP A 23 -16.60 4.09 -12.23
CA ASP A 23 -15.86 4.26 -10.97
C ASP A 23 -16.08 3.06 -10.04
N PHE A 24 -17.33 2.59 -9.91
CA PHE A 24 -17.65 1.44 -9.07
C PHE A 24 -17.01 0.14 -9.58
N THR A 25 -17.05 -0.09 -10.89
CA THR A 25 -16.44 -1.27 -11.53
C THR A 25 -14.92 -1.25 -11.36
N TRP A 26 -14.29 -0.10 -11.56
CA TRP A 26 -12.85 0.08 -11.40
C TRP A 26 -12.41 -0.17 -9.94
N VAL A 27 -13.14 0.36 -8.96
CA VAL A 27 -12.87 0.11 -7.53
C VAL A 27 -12.92 -1.38 -7.19
N ILE A 28 -13.86 -2.14 -7.77
CA ILE A 28 -13.95 -3.59 -7.56
C ILE A 28 -12.75 -4.32 -8.18
N GLN A 29 -12.33 -3.93 -9.39
CA GLN A 29 -11.17 -4.52 -10.06
C GLN A 29 -9.89 -4.29 -9.27
N VAL A 30 -9.66 -3.05 -8.81
CA VAL A 30 -8.50 -2.69 -7.98
C VAL A 30 -8.44 -3.53 -6.70
N LYS A 31 -9.57 -3.68 -5.99
CA LYS A 31 -9.64 -4.52 -4.77
C LYS A 31 -9.35 -5.99 -5.07
N THR A 32 -9.85 -6.48 -6.21
CA THR A 32 -9.62 -7.86 -6.64
C THR A 32 -8.15 -8.08 -6.96
N ALA A 33 -7.52 -7.15 -7.68
CA ALA A 33 -6.10 -7.18 -7.99
C ALA A 33 -5.24 -7.13 -6.72
N GLU A 34 -5.55 -6.23 -5.78
CA GLU A 34 -4.89 -6.12 -4.49
C GLU A 34 -4.98 -7.43 -3.69
N SER A 35 -6.14 -8.09 -3.69
CA SER A 35 -6.32 -9.39 -3.02
C SER A 35 -5.50 -10.49 -3.70
N LYS A 36 -5.49 -10.54 -5.04
CA LYS A 36 -4.72 -11.53 -5.81
C LYS A 36 -3.22 -11.39 -5.57
N ILE A 37 -2.66 -10.18 -5.61
CA ILE A 37 -1.23 -9.98 -5.34
C ILE A 37 -0.89 -10.34 -3.90
N THR A 38 -1.76 -10.01 -2.94
CA THR A 38 -1.58 -10.40 -1.53
C THR A 38 -1.53 -11.92 -1.37
N ASN A 39 -2.45 -12.64 -2.01
CA ASN A 39 -2.48 -14.11 -1.97
C ASN A 39 -1.26 -14.73 -2.64
N LEU A 40 -0.76 -14.14 -3.73
CA LEU A 40 0.49 -14.59 -4.37
C LEU A 40 1.71 -14.42 -3.45
N ILE A 41 1.79 -13.30 -2.73
CA ILE A 41 2.88 -13.08 -1.74
C ILE A 41 2.80 -14.12 -0.62
N TYR A 42 1.60 -14.42 -0.12
CA TYR A 42 1.41 -15.46 0.90
C TYR A 42 1.74 -16.86 0.39
N LEU A 43 1.32 -17.17 -0.83
CA LEU A 43 1.62 -18.46 -1.46
C LEU A 43 3.13 -18.63 -1.67
N LYS A 44 3.81 -17.62 -2.22
CA LYS A 44 5.28 -17.61 -2.36
C LYS A 44 5.95 -17.86 -1.01
N HIS A 45 5.58 -17.07 0.00
CA HIS A 45 6.15 -17.21 1.34
C HIS A 45 5.92 -18.61 1.92
N THR A 46 4.73 -19.17 1.76
CA THR A 46 4.39 -20.51 2.27
C THR A 46 5.19 -21.59 1.56
N LEU A 47 5.34 -21.49 0.23
CA LEU A 47 6.12 -22.44 -0.57
C LEU A 47 7.61 -22.39 -0.23
N GLU A 48 8.17 -21.21 0.04
CA GLU A 48 9.56 -21.05 0.47
C GLU A 48 9.84 -21.71 1.84
N LEU A 49 8.83 -21.90 2.67
CA LEU A 49 8.94 -22.57 3.97
C LEU A 49 8.89 -24.11 3.87
N VAL A 50 8.52 -24.67 2.72
CA VAL A 50 8.40 -26.12 2.52
C VAL A 50 9.74 -26.82 2.71
N GLU A 51 10.80 -26.35 2.05
CA GLU A 51 12.12 -27.00 2.12
C GLU A 51 12.77 -26.88 3.52
N PRO A 52 12.76 -25.69 4.18
CA PRO A 52 13.21 -25.59 5.58
C PRO A 52 12.44 -26.50 6.53
N LEU A 53 11.12 -26.61 6.38
CA LEU A 53 10.30 -27.47 7.21
C LEU A 53 10.62 -28.96 6.97
N LYS A 54 10.74 -29.36 5.69
CA LYS A 54 11.14 -30.71 5.31
C LYS A 54 12.52 -31.07 5.88
N ALA A 55 13.49 -30.17 5.79
CA ALA A 55 14.82 -30.36 6.37
C ALA A 55 14.77 -30.54 7.89
N ALA A 56 13.95 -29.74 8.60
CA ALA A 56 13.76 -29.86 10.05
C ALA A 56 13.10 -31.18 10.47
N LEU A 57 12.21 -31.73 9.63
CA LEU A 57 11.51 -33.00 9.91
C LEU A 57 12.34 -34.24 9.53
N ARG A 58 13.43 -34.09 8.78
CA ARG A 58 14.21 -35.20 8.21
C ARG A 58 14.73 -36.19 9.27
N SER A 59 15.12 -35.72 10.45
CA SER A 59 15.66 -36.54 11.53
C SER A 59 14.59 -37.07 12.50
N CYS A 60 13.32 -36.71 12.31
CA CYS A 60 12.24 -37.11 13.21
C CYS A 60 11.83 -38.57 12.97
N ASN A 61 11.67 -39.33 14.06
CA ASN A 61 11.37 -40.76 13.99
C ASN A 61 9.90 -41.13 14.26
N THR A 62 9.09 -40.19 14.73
CA THR A 62 7.67 -40.43 15.01
C THR A 62 6.88 -40.60 13.71
N SER A 63 5.92 -41.53 13.72
CA SER A 63 5.11 -41.86 12.54
C SER A 63 4.38 -40.64 11.95
N LEU A 64 3.82 -39.79 12.82
CA LEU A 64 3.13 -38.56 12.42
C LEU A 64 4.06 -37.58 11.68
N LEU A 65 5.24 -37.31 12.21
CA LEU A 65 6.17 -36.35 11.60
C LEU A 65 6.78 -36.89 10.30
N LYS A 66 6.98 -38.21 10.19
CA LYS A 66 7.34 -38.85 8.92
C LYS A 66 6.25 -38.71 7.87
N ALA A 67 4.97 -38.85 8.23
CA ALA A 67 3.87 -38.64 7.31
C ALA A 67 3.82 -37.20 6.78
N TYR A 68 4.09 -36.20 7.64
CA TYR A 68 4.22 -34.81 7.20
C TYR A 68 5.45 -34.59 6.31
N TYR A 69 6.61 -35.17 6.65
CA TYR A 69 7.80 -35.11 5.81
C TYR A 69 7.50 -35.63 4.39
N HIS A 70 6.88 -36.81 4.25
CA HIS A 70 6.51 -37.35 2.95
C HIS A 70 5.47 -36.51 2.21
N SER A 71 4.54 -35.87 2.93
CA SER A 71 3.58 -34.95 2.30
C SER A 71 4.26 -33.71 1.70
N LEU A 72 5.40 -33.30 2.26
CA LEU A 72 6.21 -32.17 1.77
C LEU A 72 7.16 -32.56 0.61
N GLU A 73 7.28 -33.84 0.26
CA GLU A 73 8.09 -34.31 -0.88
C GLU A 73 7.42 -34.10 -2.25
N ASP A 74 6.20 -33.55 -2.26
CA ASP A 74 5.47 -33.26 -3.47
C ASP A 74 6.19 -32.21 -4.35
N THR A 75 6.64 -32.64 -5.53
CA THR A 75 7.39 -31.81 -6.47
C THR A 75 6.59 -30.64 -7.01
N ARG A 76 5.25 -30.68 -6.92
CA ARG A 76 4.37 -29.59 -7.35
C ARG A 76 4.65 -28.30 -6.59
N PHE A 77 5.09 -28.36 -5.34
CA PHE A 77 5.46 -27.15 -4.58
C PHE A 77 6.60 -26.38 -5.24
N GLY A 78 7.66 -27.08 -5.67
CA GLY A 78 8.78 -26.47 -6.38
C GLY A 78 8.37 -25.88 -7.73
N ILE A 79 7.57 -26.61 -8.51
CA ILE A 79 7.07 -26.15 -9.82
C ILE A 79 6.22 -24.88 -9.69
N ILE A 80 5.34 -24.82 -8.68
CA ILE A 80 4.52 -23.63 -8.43
C ILE A 80 5.40 -22.45 -8.00
N LEU A 81 6.37 -22.68 -7.11
CA LEU A 81 7.29 -21.64 -6.65
C LEU A 81 8.12 -21.07 -7.80
N GLU A 82 8.63 -21.92 -8.69
CA GLU A 82 9.36 -21.51 -9.89
C GLU A 82 8.52 -20.60 -10.78
N LYS A 83 7.27 -21.00 -11.07
CA LYS A 83 6.33 -20.19 -11.88
C LYS A 83 6.03 -18.84 -11.24
N ILE A 84 5.87 -18.79 -9.93
CA ILE A 84 5.64 -17.53 -9.21
C ILE A 84 6.90 -16.65 -9.29
N THR A 85 8.07 -17.24 -9.06
CA THR A 85 9.37 -16.52 -9.03
C THR A 85 9.79 -16.03 -10.41
N ALA A 86 9.24 -16.58 -11.50
CA ALA A 86 9.46 -16.05 -12.85
C ALA A 86 8.96 -14.60 -13.02
N VAL A 87 7.91 -14.20 -12.28
CA VAL A 87 7.28 -12.88 -12.41
C VAL A 87 7.27 -12.07 -11.12
N ILE A 88 7.28 -12.71 -9.95
CA ILE A 88 7.35 -12.04 -8.64
C ILE A 88 8.80 -11.88 -8.23
N ASN A 89 9.12 -10.71 -7.69
CA ASN A 89 10.45 -10.33 -7.23
C ASN A 89 10.92 -11.28 -6.11
N ASP A 90 12.19 -11.68 -6.21
CA ASP A 90 12.83 -12.64 -5.32
C ASP A 90 12.90 -12.11 -3.90
N ASP A 91 12.84 -10.80 -3.67
CA ASP A 91 12.81 -10.14 -2.34
C ASP A 91 11.41 -9.94 -1.78
N THR A 92 10.36 -10.20 -2.57
CA THR A 92 8.99 -10.03 -2.10
C THR A 92 8.65 -11.06 -1.03
N ARG A 93 8.33 -10.58 0.19
CA ARG A 93 7.93 -11.38 1.34
C ARG A 93 6.73 -10.78 2.05
N TYR A 94 6.02 -11.63 2.78
CA TYR A 94 5.12 -11.13 3.80
C TYR A 94 5.92 -10.35 4.87
N THR A 95 5.47 -9.15 5.16
CA THR A 95 6.02 -8.32 6.24
C THR A 95 4.91 -7.79 7.13
N LYS A 96 5.17 -7.72 8.43
CA LYS A 96 4.25 -7.09 9.38
C LYS A 96 4.29 -5.57 9.19
N GLY A 97 3.13 -4.94 9.36
CA GLY A 97 2.96 -3.49 9.25
C GLY A 97 2.31 -3.08 7.93
N CYS A 98 1.35 -2.16 8.01
CA CYS A 98 0.52 -1.76 6.87
C CYS A 98 1.33 -1.09 5.74
N LEU A 99 2.28 -0.21 6.08
CA LEU A 99 3.13 0.44 5.09
C LEU A 99 4.08 -0.56 4.43
N ASN A 100 4.76 -1.40 5.22
CA ASN A 100 5.67 -2.41 4.70
C ASN A 100 4.95 -3.36 3.74
N MET A 101 3.77 -3.85 4.12
CA MET A 101 2.99 -4.72 3.25
C MET A 101 2.49 -3.99 1.99
N ARG A 102 2.18 -2.69 2.09
CA ARG A 102 1.85 -1.87 0.90
C ARG A 102 3.04 -1.78 -0.04
N THR A 103 4.24 -1.51 0.48
CA THR A 103 5.48 -1.49 -0.32
C THR A 103 5.74 -2.84 -0.97
N GLN A 104 5.61 -3.94 -0.22
CA GLN A 104 5.76 -5.30 -0.76
C GLN A 104 4.81 -5.56 -1.92
N LYS A 105 3.53 -5.17 -1.80
CA LYS A 105 2.55 -5.31 -2.90
C LYS A 105 2.88 -4.46 -4.12
N CYS A 106 3.32 -3.22 -3.90
CA CYS A 106 3.65 -2.25 -4.96
C CYS A 106 4.77 -2.77 -5.87
N TYR A 107 5.81 -3.36 -5.28
CA TYR A 107 7.00 -3.85 -5.98
C TYR A 107 7.05 -5.37 -6.09
N ALA A 108 5.91 -6.05 -5.93
CA ALA A 108 5.84 -7.50 -5.95
C ALA A 108 6.20 -8.09 -7.31
N VAL A 109 5.70 -7.53 -8.41
CA VAL A 109 6.07 -7.97 -9.77
C VAL A 109 7.47 -7.45 -10.12
N LYS A 110 8.31 -8.28 -10.74
CA LYS A 110 9.65 -7.90 -11.21
C LYS A 110 9.60 -6.67 -12.14
N PRO A 111 10.66 -5.84 -12.15
CA PRO A 111 10.77 -4.76 -13.14
C PRO A 111 10.88 -5.34 -14.55
N ASN A 112 10.52 -4.55 -15.55
CA ASN A 112 10.55 -4.90 -16.98
C ASN A 112 9.59 -6.01 -17.40
N ILE A 113 8.65 -6.41 -16.53
CA ILE A 113 7.53 -7.30 -16.90
C ILE A 113 6.43 -6.50 -17.62
N ASN A 114 6.18 -5.26 -17.17
CA ASN A 114 5.19 -4.37 -17.77
C ASN A 114 5.68 -2.92 -17.61
N GLU A 115 5.91 -2.23 -18.72
CA GLU A 115 6.44 -0.85 -18.74
C GLU A 115 5.48 0.15 -18.09
N PHE A 116 4.16 -0.02 -18.28
CA PHE A 116 3.15 0.85 -17.65
C PHE A 116 3.12 0.68 -16.13
N LEU A 117 3.29 -0.55 -15.64
CA LEU A 117 3.42 -0.82 -14.21
C LEU A 117 4.67 -0.13 -13.64
N ASP A 118 5.79 -0.15 -14.36
CA ASP A 118 7.02 0.49 -13.92
C ASP A 118 6.92 2.03 -13.94
N ILE A 119 6.21 2.61 -14.92
CA ILE A 119 5.87 4.04 -14.94
C ILE A 119 4.97 4.39 -13.74
N ALA A 120 3.91 3.60 -13.48
CA ALA A 120 3.01 3.84 -12.36
C ALA A 120 3.74 3.78 -11.01
N ARG A 121 4.68 2.84 -10.85
CA ARG A 121 5.56 2.73 -9.68
C ARG A 121 6.49 3.93 -9.51
N ARG A 122 7.06 4.46 -10.58
CA ARG A 122 7.90 5.65 -10.53
C ARG A 122 7.12 6.86 -10.03
N THR A 123 5.93 7.08 -10.59
CA THR A 123 5.01 8.13 -10.13
C THR A 123 4.66 7.98 -8.65
N TYR A 124 4.43 6.74 -8.17
CA TYR A 124 4.17 6.49 -6.77
C TYR A 124 5.38 6.86 -5.88
N THR A 125 6.58 6.43 -6.26
CA THR A 125 7.82 6.78 -5.55
C THR A 125 8.00 8.29 -5.46
N GLU A 126 7.85 9.00 -6.58
CA GLU A 126 7.96 10.46 -6.63
C GLU A 126 6.97 11.15 -5.68
N ILE A 127 5.71 10.69 -5.64
CA ILE A 127 4.71 11.24 -4.71
C ILE A 127 5.08 10.99 -3.25
N VAL A 128 5.63 9.81 -2.93
CA VAL A 128 6.06 9.49 -1.55
C VAL A 128 7.28 10.34 -1.15
N ASP A 129 8.21 10.55 -2.07
CA ASP A 129 9.38 11.40 -1.87
C ASP A 129 8.97 12.87 -1.70
N ASP A 130 8.03 13.37 -2.51
CA ASP A 130 7.44 14.71 -2.36
C ASP A 130 6.77 14.89 -0.99
N ILE A 131 6.06 13.86 -0.48
CA ILE A 131 5.47 13.89 0.87
C ILE A 131 6.56 14.00 1.93
N ALA A 132 7.62 13.20 1.83
CA ALA A 132 8.73 13.23 2.78
C ALA A 132 9.47 14.58 2.73
N GLY A 133 9.71 15.12 1.53
CA GLY A 133 10.31 16.43 1.31
C GLY A 133 9.48 17.56 1.89
N MET A 134 8.16 17.55 1.66
CA MET A 134 7.23 18.53 2.24
C MET A 134 7.29 18.53 3.77
N ILE A 135 7.28 17.35 4.40
CA ILE A 135 7.35 17.25 5.87
C ILE A 135 8.71 17.73 6.40
N THR A 136 9.78 17.48 5.66
CA THR A 136 11.13 17.98 6.00
C THR A 136 11.19 19.50 5.95
N GLN A 137 10.65 20.12 4.90
CA GLN A 137 10.56 21.58 4.79
C GLN A 137 9.72 22.20 5.92
N LEU A 138 8.64 21.53 6.33
CA LEU A 138 7.82 21.94 7.48
C LEU A 138 8.59 21.83 8.80
N ALA A 139 9.37 20.76 8.98
CA ALA A 139 10.23 20.56 10.15
C ALA A 139 11.24 21.71 10.29
N GLU A 140 11.89 22.08 9.17
CA GLU A 140 12.87 23.17 9.10
C GLU A 140 12.21 24.54 9.32
N LYS A 141 11.11 24.83 8.62
CA LYS A 141 10.37 26.10 8.70
C LYS A 141 9.96 26.45 10.13
N TYR A 142 9.54 25.47 10.92
CA TYR A 142 9.10 25.68 12.29
C TYR A 142 10.13 25.29 13.36
N ASN A 143 11.28 24.77 12.94
CA ASN A 143 12.29 24.22 13.83
C ASN A 143 11.70 23.21 14.84
N LEU A 144 10.88 22.28 14.34
CA LEU A 144 10.21 21.24 15.14
C LEU A 144 10.60 19.86 14.63
N PRO A 145 10.77 18.85 15.51
CA PRO A 145 11.20 17.50 15.14
C PRO A 145 10.04 16.69 14.55
N MET A 146 9.57 17.11 13.38
CA MET A 146 8.51 16.45 12.64
C MET A 146 9.07 15.23 11.90
N LYS A 147 8.31 14.13 11.92
CA LYS A 147 8.60 12.91 11.15
C LYS A 147 7.38 12.47 10.36
N THR A 148 7.64 11.93 9.18
CA THR A 148 6.63 11.23 8.39
C THR A 148 6.20 9.97 9.11
N SER A 149 4.90 9.74 9.22
CA SER A 149 4.32 8.52 9.80
C SER A 149 3.13 8.08 8.96
N PHE A 150 2.73 6.81 9.06
CA PHE A 150 1.69 6.24 8.20
C PHE A 150 0.72 5.37 9.00
N SER A 151 -0.57 5.42 8.67
CA SER A 151 -1.55 4.43 9.09
C SER A 151 -2.58 4.14 8.00
N SER A 152 -3.12 2.93 7.96
CA SER A 152 -4.13 2.55 6.96
C SER A 152 -5.37 3.45 6.97
N ALA A 153 -5.75 3.97 8.14
CA ALA A 153 -6.95 4.79 8.29
C ALA A 153 -6.75 6.25 7.84
N ARG A 154 -5.53 6.79 7.92
CA ARG A 154 -5.26 8.22 7.70
C ARG A 154 -4.32 8.50 6.53
N GLY A 155 -3.66 7.47 5.99
CA GLY A 155 -2.53 7.65 5.08
C GLY A 155 -1.30 8.16 5.82
N PHE A 156 -0.47 8.93 5.12
CA PHE A 156 0.66 9.65 5.68
C PHE A 156 0.19 10.81 6.56
N PHE A 157 0.80 10.95 7.73
CA PHE A 157 0.54 12.01 8.68
C PHE A 157 1.84 12.46 9.33
N ILE A 158 1.82 13.64 9.94
CA ILE A 158 2.97 14.19 10.64
C ILE A 158 2.89 13.75 12.10
N GLN A 159 3.99 13.19 12.60
CA GLN A 159 4.16 12.90 14.01
C GLN A 159 5.33 13.72 14.55
N MET A 160 5.26 14.16 15.79
CA MET A 160 6.42 14.69 16.50
C MET A 160 6.36 14.26 17.96
N THR A 161 7.51 14.14 18.60
CA THR A 161 7.61 13.84 20.03
C THR A 161 8.34 14.97 20.70
N VAL A 162 7.63 15.77 21.48
CA VAL A 162 8.14 16.96 22.17
C VAL A 162 7.45 17.13 23.51
N ASP A 163 8.19 17.62 24.50
CA ASP A 163 7.61 18.10 25.75
C ASP A 163 6.81 19.38 25.48
N CYS A 164 5.69 19.55 26.20
CA CYS A 164 4.75 20.64 25.95
C CYS A 164 5.39 22.04 26.14
N SER A 165 6.46 22.12 26.94
CA SER A 165 7.25 23.32 27.18
C SER A 165 8.17 23.72 26.02
N ALA A 166 8.46 22.79 25.10
CA ALA A 166 9.36 23.02 23.97
C ALA A 166 8.65 23.64 22.75
N LEU A 167 7.32 23.81 22.81
CA LEU A 167 6.56 24.44 21.73
C LEU A 167 6.62 25.96 21.84
N PRO A 168 6.93 26.69 20.75
CA PRO A 168 6.83 28.15 20.71
C PRO A 168 5.40 28.57 21.09
N ASN A 169 5.27 29.37 22.15
CA ASN A 169 3.98 29.81 22.72
C ASN A 169 3.00 28.67 23.09
N GLY A 170 3.49 27.44 23.26
CA GLY A 170 2.66 26.28 23.60
C GLY A 170 1.67 25.84 22.51
N GLN A 171 1.79 26.36 21.28
CA GLN A 171 0.83 26.11 20.19
C GLN A 171 1.52 25.60 18.92
N LEU A 172 0.79 24.75 18.19
CA LEU A 172 1.18 24.29 16.86
C LEU A 172 0.79 25.34 15.80
N PRO A 173 1.54 25.47 14.70
CA PRO A 173 1.18 26.32 13.57
C PRO A 173 -0.25 26.09 13.07
N SER A 174 -0.94 27.17 12.68
CA SER A 174 -2.35 27.16 12.28
C SER A 174 -2.65 26.43 10.97
N GLU A 175 -1.63 26.15 10.16
CA GLU A 175 -1.76 25.31 8.96
C GLU A 175 -1.97 23.82 9.28
N PHE A 176 -1.69 23.41 10.51
CA PHE A 176 -1.93 22.04 10.97
C PHE A 176 -3.37 21.84 11.44
N THR A 177 -3.91 20.69 11.07
CA THR A 177 -5.29 20.28 11.34
C THR A 177 -5.32 18.84 11.86
N LYS A 178 -6.48 18.43 12.38
CA LYS A 178 -6.69 17.08 12.98
C LYS A 178 -5.63 16.72 14.03
N ILE A 179 -5.28 17.70 14.86
CA ILE A 179 -4.25 17.56 15.89
C ILE A 179 -4.75 16.61 16.98
N THR A 180 -3.97 15.58 17.25
CA THR A 180 -4.20 14.59 18.31
C THR A 180 -2.95 14.54 19.19
N LYS A 181 -3.13 14.54 20.52
CA LYS A 181 -2.03 14.42 21.48
C LYS A 181 -2.21 13.16 22.32
N MET A 182 -1.16 12.34 22.38
CA MET A 182 -1.06 11.20 23.27
C MET A 182 0.28 11.28 24.02
N LYS A 183 0.23 11.57 25.32
CA LYS A 183 1.42 11.88 26.13
C LYS A 183 2.24 13.02 25.49
N ASN A 184 3.52 12.77 25.21
CA ASN A 184 4.42 13.71 24.53
C ASN A 184 4.45 13.55 23.01
N THR A 185 3.53 12.76 22.43
CA THR A 185 3.45 12.55 20.99
C THR A 185 2.27 13.32 20.42
N TYR A 186 2.55 14.15 19.43
CA TYR A 186 1.56 14.87 18.65
C TYR A 186 1.45 14.20 17.28
N SER A 187 0.22 14.10 16.77
CA SER A 187 -0.10 13.62 15.42
C SER A 187 -1.03 14.61 14.76
N PHE A 188 -0.70 15.07 13.56
CA PHE A 188 -1.47 16.07 12.83
C PHE A 188 -1.25 15.93 11.33
N THR A 189 -1.97 16.73 10.55
CA THR A 189 -1.86 16.79 9.10
C THR A 189 -2.03 18.23 8.61
N SER A 190 -1.84 18.48 7.33
CA SER A 190 -2.12 19.76 6.68
C SER A 190 -3.05 19.55 5.48
N ALA A 191 -3.62 20.64 4.95
CA ALA A 191 -4.44 20.56 3.74
C ALA A 191 -3.66 19.97 2.55
N ASP A 192 -2.38 20.33 2.42
CA ASP A 192 -1.54 19.85 1.32
C ASP A 192 -1.13 18.39 1.50
N LEU A 193 -0.87 17.94 2.73
CA LEU A 193 -0.62 16.52 3.00
C LEU A 193 -1.86 15.65 2.73
N ILE A 194 -3.07 16.18 2.97
CA ILE A 194 -4.31 15.47 2.60
C ILE A 194 -4.38 15.30 1.08
N LYS A 195 -4.14 16.35 0.29
CA LYS A 195 -4.12 16.27 -1.18
C LYS A 195 -3.05 15.31 -1.69
N MET A 196 -1.86 15.32 -1.10
CA MET A 196 -0.78 14.40 -1.47
C MET A 196 -1.13 12.94 -1.14
N ASN A 197 -1.83 12.69 -0.03
CA ASN A 197 -2.35 11.36 0.27
C ASN A 197 -3.37 10.89 -0.76
N GLU A 198 -4.27 11.77 -1.24
CA GLU A 198 -5.23 11.43 -2.29
C GLU A 198 -4.50 11.06 -3.59
N ARG A 199 -3.50 11.83 -4.00
CA ARG A 199 -2.62 11.51 -5.15
C ARG A 199 -1.90 10.18 -4.96
N CYS A 200 -1.37 9.93 -3.78
CA CYS A 200 -0.69 8.69 -3.43
C CYS A 200 -1.64 7.47 -3.49
N GLN A 201 -2.89 7.63 -3.01
CA GLN A 201 -3.90 6.58 -3.14
C GLN A 201 -4.27 6.32 -4.59
N GLU A 202 -4.44 7.36 -5.40
CA GLU A 202 -4.78 7.20 -6.81
C GLU A 202 -3.67 6.46 -7.57
N SER A 203 -2.42 6.88 -7.40
CA SER A 203 -1.27 6.20 -8.01
C SER A 203 -1.15 4.74 -7.57
N LEU A 204 -1.46 4.42 -6.31
CA LEU A 204 -1.48 3.04 -5.83
C LEU A 204 -2.60 2.20 -6.50
N ARG A 205 -3.78 2.80 -6.72
CA ARG A 205 -4.87 2.13 -7.43
C ARG A 205 -4.48 1.80 -8.87
N GLU A 206 -3.77 2.70 -9.53
CA GLU A 206 -3.23 2.48 -10.87
C GLU A 206 -2.25 1.32 -10.90
N ILE A 207 -1.34 1.23 -9.93
CA ILE A 207 -0.40 0.11 -9.81
C ILE A 207 -1.14 -1.22 -9.68
N TYR A 208 -2.17 -1.30 -8.85
CA TYR A 208 -2.97 -2.52 -8.71
C TYR A 208 -3.74 -2.85 -9.99
N HIS A 209 -4.23 -1.84 -10.70
CA HIS A 209 -4.87 -2.03 -11.99
C HIS A 209 -3.88 -2.60 -13.02
N MET A 210 -2.68 -2.03 -13.12
CA MET A 210 -1.62 -2.48 -14.03
C MET A 210 -1.01 -3.82 -13.64
N THR A 211 -1.08 -4.22 -12.38
CA THR A 211 -0.65 -5.57 -11.94
C THR A 211 -1.62 -6.66 -12.41
N TYR A 212 -2.86 -6.29 -12.73
CA TYR A 212 -3.90 -7.23 -13.15
C TYR A 212 -4.00 -7.43 -14.67
N LEU A 213 -3.56 -6.43 -15.44
CA LEU A 213 -3.60 -6.38 -16.89
C LEU A 213 -2.33 -7.01 -17.50
#